data_AF-R4X4B2-F1
#
_entry.id   AF-R4X4B2-F1
#
_cell.length_a   1.000
_cell.length_b   1.000
_cell.length_c   1.000
_cell.angle_alpha   90.00
_cell.angle_beta   90.00
_cell.angle_gamma   90.00
#
_symmetry.space_group_name_H-M   'P 1'
#
loop_
_entity.id
_entity.type
_entity.pdbx_description
1 polymer ?
#
loop_
_entity_poly.entity_id
_entity_poly.type
_entity_poly.pdbx_seq_one_letter_code
_entity_poly.pdbx_strand_id
1 'polypeptide(L)'
;MPTRLEFDTPEGRTSLPINDVQFMAYDAGELAMESMRAFVERMRLIGFGDLAEHYARQLAQNAVSIMELREAREDAEALVARKEECTVIADSISPRLEHLRQVITRTHVEMRESVDRLAALSAACDHALRQIPGYRPPMRRVR
;
A
#
# COMPACT_ATOMS: atom_id res chain seq x y z
N MET A 1 -33.80 -9.40 3.11
CA MET A 1 -32.81 -8.30 3.16
C MET A 1 -32.00 -8.33 1.88
N PRO A 2 -31.66 -7.18 1.27
CA PRO A 2 -30.76 -7.17 0.12
C PRO A 2 -29.43 -7.80 0.54
N THR A 3 -28.97 -8.80 -0.19
CA THR A 3 -27.70 -9.51 0.08
C THR A 3 -26.50 -8.74 -0.46
N ARG A 4 -26.74 -7.72 -1.30
CA ARG A 4 -25.75 -6.85 -1.92
C ARG A 4 -26.12 -5.39 -1.70
N LEU A 5 -25.11 -4.52 -1.68
CA LEU A 5 -25.25 -3.07 -1.65
C LEU A 5 -24.75 -2.49 -2.96
N GLU A 6 -25.52 -1.56 -3.50
CA GLU A 6 -25.10 -0.71 -4.61
C GLU A 6 -24.74 0.66 -4.09
N PHE A 7 -23.54 1.13 -4.42
CA PHE A 7 -23.02 2.42 -3.95
C PHE A 7 -21.88 2.89 -4.87
N ASP A 8 -21.59 4.17 -4.79
CA ASP A 8 -20.49 4.77 -5.54
C ASP A 8 -19.17 4.64 -4.77
N THR A 9 -18.11 4.34 -5.50
CA THR A 9 -16.73 4.26 -5.01
C THR A 9 -15.81 5.14 -5.88
N PRO A 10 -14.57 5.42 -5.45
CA PRO A 10 -13.59 6.06 -6.31
C PRO A 10 -13.33 5.30 -7.63
N GLU A 11 -13.57 3.99 -7.64
CA GLU A 11 -13.44 3.12 -8.81
C GLU A 11 -14.72 3.05 -9.66
N GLY A 12 -15.75 3.84 -9.31
CA GLY A 12 -17.04 3.89 -9.97
C GLY A 12 -18.17 3.19 -9.20
N ARG A 13 -19.34 3.08 -9.84
CA ARG A 13 -20.52 2.45 -9.24
C ARG A 13 -20.29 0.96 -9.08
N THR A 14 -20.49 0.46 -7.86
CA THR A 14 -20.19 -0.90 -7.47
C THR A 14 -21.41 -1.57 -6.85
N SER A 15 -21.54 -2.89 -7.05
CA SER A 15 -22.49 -3.75 -6.35
C SER A 15 -21.73 -4.86 -5.65
N LEU A 16 -21.74 -4.90 -4.32
CA LEU A 16 -21.00 -5.92 -3.54
C LEU A 16 -21.87 -6.63 -2.51
N PRO A 17 -21.64 -7.92 -2.25
CA PRO A 17 -22.20 -8.60 -1.09
C PRO A 17 -21.89 -7.84 0.21
N ILE A 18 -22.83 -7.81 1.17
CA ILE A 18 -22.65 -7.10 2.44
C ILE A 18 -21.36 -7.53 3.17
N ASN A 19 -21.02 -8.82 3.13
CA ASN A 19 -19.81 -9.34 3.75
C ASN A 19 -18.53 -8.76 3.13
N ASP A 20 -18.53 -8.51 1.82
CA ASP A 20 -17.38 -7.92 1.12
C ASP A 20 -17.28 -6.42 1.42
N VAL A 21 -18.41 -5.74 1.58
CA VAL A 21 -18.45 -4.32 2.02
C VAL A 21 -17.96 -4.19 3.47
N GLN A 22 -18.34 -5.11 4.36
CA GLN A 22 -17.84 -5.16 5.74
C GLN A 22 -16.34 -5.41 5.80
N PHE A 23 -15.86 -6.37 5.00
CA PHE A 23 -14.43 -6.61 4.85
C PHE A 23 -13.69 -5.33 4.45
N MET A 24 -14.15 -4.61 3.44
CA MET A 24 -13.52 -3.37 2.99
C MET A 24 -13.57 -2.24 4.03
N ALA A 25 -14.67 -2.13 4.78
CA ALA A 25 -14.84 -1.09 5.78
C ALA A 25 -13.97 -1.31 7.02
N TYR A 26 -13.69 -2.57 7.39
CA TYR A 26 -13.14 -2.87 8.72
C TYR A 26 -11.92 -3.79 8.74
N ASP A 27 -11.82 -4.77 7.82
CA ASP A 27 -10.84 -5.86 7.92
C ASP A 27 -9.72 -5.77 6.87
N ALA A 28 -9.94 -5.05 5.77
CA ALA A 28 -9.01 -4.97 4.65
C ALA A 28 -7.63 -4.42 5.05
N GLY A 29 -7.61 -3.41 5.93
CA GLY A 29 -6.36 -2.85 6.46
C GLY A 29 -5.59 -3.85 7.32
N GLU A 30 -6.26 -4.56 8.21
CA GLU A 30 -5.65 -5.58 9.06
C GLU A 30 -5.10 -6.74 8.22
N LEU A 31 -5.89 -7.24 7.26
CA LEU A 31 -5.45 -8.31 6.36
C LEU A 31 -4.24 -7.89 5.52
N ALA A 32 -4.19 -6.63 5.06
CA ALA A 32 -3.04 -6.10 4.36
C ALA A 32 -1.77 -6.10 5.22
N MET A 33 -1.89 -5.82 6.52
CA MET A 33 -0.75 -5.86 7.44
C MET A 33 -0.31 -7.29 7.77
N GLU A 34 -1.25 -8.21 7.98
CA GLU A 34 -0.93 -9.61 8.34
C GLU A 34 -0.38 -10.41 7.15
N SER A 35 -0.98 -10.26 5.97
CA SER A 35 -0.58 -10.99 4.76
C SER A 35 -0.97 -10.26 3.49
N MET A 36 0.01 -9.59 2.88
CA MET A 36 -0.16 -8.91 1.59
C MET A 36 -0.70 -9.83 0.51
N ARG A 37 -0.28 -11.11 0.50
CA ARG A 37 -0.77 -12.11 -0.45
C ARG A 37 -2.27 -12.37 -0.24
N ALA A 38 -2.69 -12.64 0.99
CA ALA A 38 -4.10 -12.91 1.29
C ALA A 38 -4.97 -11.68 1.01
N PHE A 39 -4.45 -10.48 1.31
CA PHE A 39 -5.08 -9.23 0.94
C PHE A 39 -5.30 -9.10 -0.57
N VAL A 40 -4.26 -9.29 -1.39
CA VAL A 40 -4.38 -9.23 -2.86
C VAL A 40 -5.34 -10.28 -3.39
N GLU A 41 -5.25 -11.52 -2.91
CA GLU A 41 -6.18 -12.59 -3.30
C GLU A 41 -7.63 -12.23 -2.95
N ARG A 42 -7.87 -11.68 -1.75
CA ARG A 42 -9.20 -11.23 -1.33
C ARG A 42 -9.71 -10.06 -2.15
N MET A 43 -8.85 -9.08 -2.45
CA MET A 43 -9.18 -7.89 -3.26
C MET A 43 -9.51 -8.26 -4.71
N ARG A 44 -8.80 -9.22 -5.29
CA ARG A 44 -9.13 -9.78 -6.62
C ARG A 44 -10.54 -10.37 -6.66
N LEU A 45 -10.92 -11.13 -5.63
CA LEU A 45 -12.25 -11.78 -5.57
C LEU A 45 -13.40 -10.77 -5.52
N ILE A 46 -13.16 -9.56 -5.02
CA ILE A 46 -14.18 -8.50 -4.89
C ILE A 46 -14.04 -7.41 -5.96
N GLY A 47 -13.16 -7.59 -6.95
CA GLY A 47 -13.02 -6.68 -8.09
C GLY A 47 -12.04 -5.53 -7.93
N PHE A 48 -11.27 -5.48 -6.83
CA PHE A 48 -10.25 -4.44 -6.58
C PHE A 48 -8.81 -4.99 -6.65
N GLY A 49 -8.61 -6.04 -7.45
CA GLY A 49 -7.33 -6.73 -7.58
C GLY A 49 -6.20 -5.82 -8.04
N ASP A 50 -6.43 -5.04 -9.10
CA ASP A 50 -5.41 -4.15 -9.68
C ASP A 50 -4.90 -3.11 -8.68
N LEU A 51 -5.80 -2.53 -7.87
CA LEU A 51 -5.43 -1.59 -6.82
C LEU A 51 -4.55 -2.26 -5.75
N ALA A 52 -4.92 -3.45 -5.31
CA ALA A 52 -4.17 -4.20 -4.31
C ALA A 52 -2.81 -4.67 -4.83
N GLU A 53 -2.74 -5.15 -6.06
CA GLU A 53 -1.50 -5.56 -6.72
C GLU A 53 -0.55 -4.39 -6.94
N HIS A 54 -1.09 -3.24 -7.37
CA HIS A 54 -0.32 -2.03 -7.53
C HIS A 54 0.29 -1.62 -6.18
N TYR A 55 -0.52 -1.54 -5.12
CA TYR A 55 -0.03 -1.24 -3.79
C TYR A 55 1.04 -2.23 -3.29
N ALA A 56 0.82 -3.54 -3.48
CA ALA A 56 1.78 -4.57 -3.11
C ALA A 56 3.12 -4.43 -3.86
N ARG A 57 3.07 -4.07 -5.16
CA ARG A 57 4.27 -3.81 -5.97
C ARG A 57 5.04 -2.61 -5.44
N GLN A 58 4.35 -1.53 -5.07
CA GLN A 58 5.01 -0.35 -4.51
C GLN A 58 5.66 -0.63 -3.16
N LEU A 59 5.01 -1.40 -2.29
CA LEU A 59 5.59 -1.85 -1.02
C LEU A 59 6.86 -2.68 -1.24
N ALA A 60 6.83 -3.62 -2.19
CA ALA A 60 8.00 -4.42 -2.54
C ALA A 60 9.13 -3.54 -3.10
N GLN A 61 8.82 -2.61 -4.00
CA GLN A 61 9.80 -1.68 -4.56
C GLN A 61 10.43 -0.81 -3.48
N ASN A 62 9.64 -0.29 -2.54
CA ASN A 62 10.15 0.50 -1.43
C ASN A 62 11.10 -0.31 -0.53
N ALA A 63 10.77 -1.58 -0.26
CA ALA A 63 11.64 -2.47 0.51
C ALA A 63 12.98 -2.72 -0.20
N VAL A 64 12.96 -2.95 -1.51
CA VAL A 64 14.17 -3.09 -2.34
C VAL A 64 14.99 -1.80 -2.32
N SER A 65 14.37 -0.64 -2.53
CA SER A 65 15.09 0.64 -2.53
C SER A 65 15.70 0.98 -1.16
N ILE A 66 15.08 0.58 -0.05
CA ILE A 66 15.68 0.71 1.29
C ILE A 66 16.90 -0.20 1.43
N MET A 67 16.84 -1.43 0.91
CA MET A 67 17.97 -2.35 0.91
C MET A 67 19.13 -1.79 0.08
N GLU A 68 18.87 -1.31 -1.13
CA GLU A 68 19.88 -0.70 -2.00
C GLU A 68 20.50 0.57 -1.38
N LEU A 69 19.70 1.36 -0.65
CA LEU A 69 20.22 2.52 0.08
C LEU A 69 21.16 2.11 1.22
N ARG A 70 20.87 1.00 1.91
CA ARG A 70 21.77 0.45 2.95
C ARG A 70 23.05 -0.07 2.34
N GLU A 71 22.97 -0.77 1.22
CA GLU A 71 24.13 -1.26 0.46
C GLU A 71 25.00 -0.09 -0.02
N ALA A 72 24.40 0.96 -0.61
CA ALA A 72 25.14 2.15 -1.03
C ALA A 72 25.86 2.86 0.13
N ARG A 73 25.26 2.83 1.33
CA ARG A 73 25.91 3.32 2.56
C ARG A 73 27.09 2.42 2.95
N GLU A 74 26.91 1.11 2.97
CA GLU A 74 27.97 0.15 3.33
C GLU A 74 29.17 0.24 2.36
N ASP A 75 28.89 0.40 1.06
CA ASP A 75 29.92 0.64 0.05
C ASP A 75 30.68 1.96 0.30
N ALA A 76 29.96 3.04 0.60
CA ALA A 76 30.58 4.32 0.93
C ALA A 76 31.46 4.23 2.20
N GLU A 77 30.98 3.56 3.24
CA GLU A 77 31.74 3.31 4.47
C GLU A 77 33.02 2.51 4.19
N ALA A 78 32.95 1.51 3.31
CA ALA A 78 34.11 0.71 2.91
C ALA A 78 35.16 1.53 2.14
N LEU A 79 34.74 2.41 1.22
CA LEU A 79 35.65 3.29 0.49
C LEU A 79 36.33 4.30 1.43
N VAL A 80 35.57 4.87 2.37
CA VAL A 80 36.12 5.76 3.41
C VAL A 80 37.13 5.01 4.28
N ALA A 81 36.84 3.77 4.71
CA ALA A 81 37.75 2.96 5.51
C ALA A 81 39.05 2.63 4.78
N ARG A 82 39.00 2.49 3.44
CA ARG A 82 40.18 2.29 2.57
C ARG A 82 40.96 3.58 2.29
N LYS A 83 40.47 4.74 2.75
CA LYS A 83 41.04 6.07 2.48
C LYS A 83 41.10 6.40 0.98
N GLU A 84 40.09 5.96 0.24
CA GLU A 84 39.92 6.34 -1.16
C GLU A 84 39.77 7.85 -1.30
N GLU A 85 40.14 8.38 -2.45
CA GLU A 85 40.00 9.81 -2.73
C GLU A 85 38.53 10.23 -2.74
N CYS A 86 38.24 11.41 -2.20
CA CYS A 86 36.87 11.94 -2.15
C CYS A 86 36.20 12.02 -3.53
N THR A 87 36.98 12.26 -4.58
CA THR A 87 36.54 12.26 -5.99
C THR A 87 36.03 10.88 -6.41
N VAL A 88 36.78 9.82 -6.12
CA VAL A 88 36.40 8.43 -6.43
C VAL A 88 35.13 8.02 -5.68
N ILE A 89 35.01 8.42 -4.42
CA ILE A 89 33.79 8.19 -3.63
C ILE A 89 32.61 8.96 -4.24
N ALA A 90 32.80 10.23 -4.58
CA ALA A 90 31.75 11.05 -5.16
C ALA A 90 31.27 10.50 -6.51
N ASP A 91 32.19 10.09 -7.39
CA ASP A 91 31.90 9.58 -8.73
C ASP A 91 31.18 8.23 -8.71
N SER A 92 31.45 7.40 -7.68
CA SER A 92 30.83 6.07 -7.55
C SER A 92 29.51 6.08 -6.76
N ILE A 93 29.42 6.86 -5.68
CA ILE A 93 28.29 6.84 -4.76
C ILE A 93 27.21 7.86 -5.13
N SER A 94 27.60 9.09 -5.54
CA SER A 94 26.62 10.16 -5.76
C SER A 94 25.58 9.84 -6.85
N PRO A 95 25.94 9.25 -8.00
CA PRO A 95 24.96 8.87 -9.01
C PRO A 95 23.97 7.81 -8.51
N ARG A 96 24.44 6.85 -7.70
CA ARG A 96 23.59 5.81 -7.09
C ARG A 96 22.61 6.43 -6.10
N LEU A 97 23.07 7.33 -5.23
CA LEU A 97 22.20 8.03 -4.28
C LEU A 97 21.16 8.91 -4.97
N GLU A 98 21.53 9.60 -6.05
CA GLU A 98 20.58 10.42 -6.80
C GLU A 98 19.50 9.57 -7.46
N HIS A 99 19.89 8.44 -8.07
CA HIS A 99 18.95 7.50 -8.64
C HIS A 99 17.99 6.93 -7.57
N LEU A 100 18.54 6.46 -6.44
CA LEU A 100 17.75 5.92 -5.33
C LEU A 100 16.79 6.97 -4.77
N ARG A 101 17.23 8.23 -4.63
CA ARG A 101 16.38 9.33 -4.18
C ARG A 101 15.18 9.52 -5.10
N GLN A 102 15.39 9.49 -6.42
CA GLN A 102 14.31 9.64 -7.40
C GLN A 102 13.33 8.47 -7.34
N VAL A 103 13.84 7.24 -7.30
CA VAL A 103 13.03 6.02 -7.21
C VAL A 103 12.20 5.99 -5.92
N ILE A 104 12.82 6.25 -4.76
CA ILE A 104 12.14 6.28 -3.47
C ILE A 104 11.07 7.37 -3.46
N THR A 105 11.39 8.58 -3.93
CA THR A 105 10.43 9.70 -3.96
C THR A 105 9.20 9.34 -4.80
N ARG A 106 9.40 8.82 -6.02
CA ARG A 106 8.28 8.39 -6.87
C ARG A 106 7.47 7.28 -6.20
N THR A 107 8.15 6.27 -5.66
CA THR A 107 7.50 5.13 -4.99
C THR A 107 6.64 5.59 -3.82
N HIS A 108 7.11 6.54 -3.00
CA HIS A 108 6.35 7.08 -1.86
C HIS A 108 5.12 7.88 -2.30
N VAL A 109 5.20 8.62 -3.42
CA VAL A 109 4.04 9.29 -4.01
C VAL A 109 2.99 8.27 -4.46
N GLU A 110 3.41 7.23 -5.19
CA GLU A 110 2.51 6.18 -5.69
C GLU A 110 1.91 5.34 -4.55
N MET A 111 2.69 5.06 -3.50
CA MET A 111 2.20 4.40 -2.28
C MET A 111 1.13 5.25 -1.58
N ARG A 112 1.38 6.55 -1.41
CA ARG A 112 0.42 7.45 -0.77
C ARG A 112 -0.88 7.50 -1.57
N GLU A 113 -0.80 7.63 -2.89
CA GLU A 113 -1.98 7.58 -3.76
C GLU A 113 -2.76 6.27 -3.59
N SER A 114 -2.08 5.13 -3.52
CA SER A 114 -2.70 3.84 -3.30
C SER A 114 -3.43 3.76 -1.96
N VAL A 115 -2.80 4.26 -0.89
CA VAL A 115 -3.38 4.32 0.46
C VAL A 115 -4.59 5.23 0.49
N ASP A 116 -4.53 6.40 -0.16
CA ASP A 116 -5.63 7.34 -0.23
C ASP A 116 -6.84 6.73 -0.97
N ARG A 117 -6.61 6.02 -2.07
CA ARG A 117 -7.66 5.28 -2.79
C ARG A 117 -8.27 4.17 -1.94
N LEU A 118 -7.45 3.36 -1.26
CA LEU A 118 -7.93 2.30 -0.36
C LEU A 118 -8.74 2.88 0.81
N ALA A 119 -8.31 4.01 1.38
CA ALA A 119 -9.01 4.70 2.45
C ALA A 119 -10.36 5.25 1.97
N ALA A 120 -10.40 5.87 0.79
CA ALA A 120 -11.63 6.36 0.19
C ALA A 120 -12.61 5.22 -0.12
N LEU A 121 -12.12 4.08 -0.61
CA LEU A 121 -12.92 2.88 -0.83
C LEU A 121 -13.48 2.32 0.49
N SER A 122 -12.64 2.21 1.52
CA SER A 122 -13.06 1.78 2.86
C SER A 122 -14.15 2.68 3.45
N ALA A 123 -14.00 4.01 3.30
CA ALA A 123 -14.99 4.98 3.74
C ALA A 123 -16.31 4.88 2.97
N ALA A 124 -16.26 4.66 1.64
CA ALA A 124 -17.46 4.43 0.83
C ALA A 124 -18.21 3.17 1.29
N CYS A 125 -17.48 2.10 1.62
CA CYS A 125 -18.04 0.87 2.16
C CYS A 125 -18.68 1.07 3.55
N ASP A 126 -18.01 1.76 4.48
CA ASP A 126 -18.59 2.09 5.80
C ASP A 126 -19.87 2.94 5.64
N HIS A 127 -19.85 3.94 4.74
CA HIS A 127 -21.01 4.76 4.46
C HIS A 127 -22.18 3.93 3.92
N ALA A 128 -21.95 3.06 2.94
CA ALA A 128 -22.97 2.20 2.36
C ALA A 128 -23.62 1.28 3.41
N LEU A 129 -22.82 0.72 4.34
CA LEU A 129 -23.33 -0.12 5.42
C LEU A 129 -24.24 0.65 6.37
N ARG A 130 -23.90 1.90 6.69
CA ARG A 130 -24.70 2.76 7.57
C ARG A 130 -26.06 3.15 6.98
N GLN A 131 -26.25 3.02 5.66
CA GLN A 131 -27.55 3.23 5.01
C GLN A 131 -28.54 2.08 5.26
N ILE A 132 -28.07 0.91 5.74
CA ILE A 132 -28.95 -0.20 6.07
C ILE A 132 -29.68 0.10 7.41
N PRO A 133 -31.02 0.15 7.45
CA PRO A 133 -31.76 0.39 8.68
C PRO A 133 -31.44 -0.65 9.76
N GLY A 134 -31.07 -0.19 10.95
CA GLY A 134 -30.74 -1.05 12.09
C GLY A 134 -29.36 -1.69 12.05
N TYR A 135 -28.54 -1.40 11.02
CA TYR A 135 -27.15 -1.85 11.00
C TYR A 135 -26.36 -1.24 12.15
N ARG A 136 -25.53 -2.07 12.79
CA ARG A 136 -24.57 -1.65 13.80
C ARG A 136 -23.18 -2.13 13.38
N PRO A 137 -22.18 -1.24 13.31
CA PRO A 137 -20.81 -1.64 13.04
C PRO A 137 -20.35 -2.73 14.03
N PRO A 138 -19.53 -3.70 13.58
CA PRO A 138 -18.94 -4.68 14.47
C PRO A 138 -18.08 -3.96 15.52
N MET A 139 -18.20 -4.38 16.79
CA MET A 139 -17.28 -3.88 17.82
C MET A 139 -15.86 -4.31 17.44
N ARG A 140 -15.00 -3.35 17.09
CA ARG A 140 -13.58 -3.62 16.87
C ARG A 140 -13.03 -4.25 18.14
N ARG A 141 -12.59 -5.51 18.05
CA ARG A 141 -11.73 -6.07 19.08
C ARG A 141 -10.42 -5.32 18.96
N VAL A 142 -10.20 -4.36 19.86
CA VAL A 142 -8.87 -3.80 20.07
C VAL A 142 -8.00 -5.00 20.47
N ARG A 143 -7.13 -5.44 19.57
CA ARG A 143 -6.04 -6.37 19.87
C ARG A 143 -4.87 -5.60 20.43
#